data_AF-A0A022MCZ7-F1
#
_entry.id   AF-A0A022MCZ7-F1
#
_cell.length_a   1.000
_cell.length_b   1.000
_cell.length_c   1.000
_cell.angle_alpha   90.00
_cell.angle_beta   90.00
_cell.angle_gamma   90.00
#
_symmetry.space_group_name_H-M   'P 1'
#
loop_
_entity.id
_entity.type
_entity.pdbx_description
1 polymer ?
#
loop_
_entity_poly.entity_id
_entity_poly.type
_entity_poly.pdbx_seq_one_letter_code
_entity_poly.pdbx_strand_id
1 'polypeptide(L)'
;MLLHADPVSYHCGADAGTDPAHVLSVADGVVVPCTQGPDRLAPFARHARAGTVLAANLTVVSGLGGRPAALARDAARARSLGATELRLYHAGLASDADLEAVAAGLAAL
;
A
#
# COMPACT_ATOMS: atom_id res chain seq x y z
N MET A 1 6.24 6.60 -14.23
CA MET A 1 6.36 5.18 -13.87
C MET A 1 6.32 5.02 -12.35
N LEU A 2 5.62 3.98 -11.86
CA LEU A 2 5.63 3.59 -10.45
C LEU A 2 6.41 2.29 -10.28
N LEU A 3 7.21 2.21 -9.21
CA LEU A 3 7.98 1.02 -8.87
C LEU A 3 7.47 0.39 -7.59
N HIS A 4 7.50 -0.94 -7.49
CA HIS A 4 7.36 -1.57 -6.18
C HIS A 4 8.61 -1.22 -5.35
N ALA A 5 8.43 -0.96 -4.06
CA ALA A 5 9.56 -0.62 -3.19
C ALA A 5 9.26 -0.97 -1.73
N ASP A 6 10.25 -1.56 -1.05
CA ASP A 6 10.23 -1.76 0.39
C ASP A 6 11.54 -1.20 0.99
N PRO A 7 11.49 -0.24 1.93
CA PRO A 7 12.70 0.38 2.47
C PRO A 7 13.45 -0.53 3.45
N VAL A 8 12.89 -1.69 3.81
CA VAL A 8 13.46 -2.59 4.80
C VAL A 8 14.30 -3.67 4.11
N SER A 9 15.60 -3.67 4.36
CA SER A 9 16.59 -4.50 3.65
C SER A 9 16.56 -5.98 3.98
N TYR A 10 15.99 -6.39 5.12
CA TYR A 10 15.93 -7.79 5.54
C TYR A 10 14.60 -8.48 5.19
N HIS A 11 13.69 -7.80 4.50
CA HIS A 11 12.46 -8.42 4.02
C HIS A 11 12.71 -9.23 2.74
N CYS A 12 11.81 -10.18 2.48
CA CYS A 12 11.70 -10.86 1.20
C CYS A 12 10.54 -10.24 0.41
N GLY A 13 10.72 -10.05 -0.90
CA GLY A 13 9.70 -9.50 -1.77
C GLY A 13 10.28 -8.56 -2.83
N ALA A 14 9.40 -7.76 -3.44
CA ALA A 14 9.82 -6.79 -4.44
C ALA A 14 10.67 -5.68 -3.83
N ASP A 15 11.86 -5.47 -4.41
CA ASP A 15 12.76 -4.34 -4.18
C ASP A 15 13.00 -4.00 -2.69
N ALA A 16 13.27 -5.03 -1.88
CA ALA A 16 13.62 -4.88 -0.47
C ALA A 16 14.94 -4.11 -0.28
N GLY A 17 14.97 -3.19 0.68
CA GLY A 17 16.10 -2.30 0.93
C GLY A 17 16.21 -1.13 -0.04
N THR A 18 15.14 -0.82 -0.79
CA THR A 18 15.12 0.34 -1.69
C THR A 18 15.32 1.63 -0.90
N ASP A 19 16.31 2.43 -1.30
CA ASP A 19 16.52 3.76 -0.74
C ASP A 19 15.37 4.70 -1.16
N PRO A 20 14.57 5.22 -0.21
CA PRO A 20 13.45 6.11 -0.49
C PRO A 20 13.82 7.39 -1.23
N ALA A 21 14.98 7.98 -0.93
CA ALA A 21 15.42 9.22 -1.57
C ALA A 21 15.83 8.95 -3.02
N HIS A 22 16.59 7.88 -3.24
CA HIS A 22 17.04 7.51 -4.57
C HIS A 22 15.87 7.11 -5.48
N VAL A 23 14.96 6.24 -5.04
CA VAL A 23 13.88 5.76 -5.92
C VAL A 23 12.95 6.90 -6.35
N LEU A 24 12.65 7.85 -5.46
CA LEU A 24 11.81 9.02 -5.79
C LEU A 24 12.54 10.08 -6.63
N SER A 25 13.87 9.96 -6.81
CA SER A 25 14.61 10.77 -7.78
C SER A 25 14.45 10.28 -9.23
N VAL A 26 14.14 9.00 -9.42
CA VAL A 26 14.08 8.35 -10.74
C VAL A 26 12.69 7.88 -11.15
N ALA A 27 11.77 7.73 -10.19
CA ALA A 27 10.39 7.33 -10.43
C ALA A 27 9.40 8.44 -10.04
N ASP A 28 8.20 8.39 -10.63
CA ASP A 28 7.11 9.32 -10.30
C ASP A 28 6.44 8.95 -8.96
N GLY A 29 6.75 7.77 -8.43
CA GLY A 29 6.20 7.27 -7.19
C GLY A 29 6.50 5.79 -6.96
N VAL A 30 5.99 5.28 -5.85
CA VAL A 30 6.19 3.89 -5.42
C VAL A 30 4.90 3.22 -4.99
N VAL A 31 4.87 1.89 -5.16
CA VAL A 31 3.86 0.99 -4.65
C VAL A 31 4.45 0.22 -3.47
N VAL A 32 4.00 0.55 -2.26
CA VAL A 32 4.56 0.02 -1.02
C VAL A 32 3.71 -1.15 -0.51
N PRO A 33 4.29 -2.34 -0.25
CA PRO A 33 3.55 -3.47 0.30
C PRO A 33 3.10 -3.15 1.73
N CYS A 34 1.78 -3.12 1.93
CA CYS A 34 1.15 -2.77 3.20
C CYS A 34 0.37 -3.94 3.83
N THR A 35 0.57 -5.19 3.35
CA THR A 35 -0.08 -6.39 3.89
C THR A 35 0.15 -6.56 5.39
N GLN A 36 1.34 -6.22 5.88
CA GLN A 36 1.70 -6.26 7.31
C GLN A 36 1.60 -4.88 7.99
N GLY A 37 0.87 -3.96 7.37
CA GLY A 37 0.65 -2.60 7.86
C GLY A 37 1.37 -1.53 7.04
N PRO A 38 0.86 -0.28 7.08
CA PRO A 38 1.33 0.82 6.23
C PRO A 38 2.58 1.58 6.70
N ASP A 39 3.23 1.21 7.81
CA ASP A 39 4.33 2.02 8.41
C ASP A 39 5.51 2.27 7.45
N ARG A 40 5.69 1.37 6.47
CA ARG A 40 6.71 1.45 5.43
C ARG A 40 6.50 2.60 4.43
N LEU A 41 5.35 3.28 4.45
CA LEU A 41 5.12 4.50 3.66
C LEU A 41 5.92 5.69 4.20
N ALA A 42 6.11 5.78 5.52
CA ALA A 42 6.67 6.96 6.16
C ALA A 42 8.09 7.32 5.68
N PRO A 43 9.02 6.36 5.42
CA PRO A 43 10.30 6.67 4.81
C PRO A 43 10.18 7.35 3.43
N PHE A 44 9.26 6.91 2.56
CA PHE A 44 9.04 7.54 1.25
C PHE A 44 8.35 8.90 1.38
N ALA A 45 7.38 9.03 2.29
CA ALA A 45 6.67 10.29 2.52
C ALA A 45 7.60 11.46 2.88
N ARG A 46 8.72 11.19 3.58
CA ARG A 46 9.74 12.19 3.91
C ARG A 46 10.47 12.77 2.69
N HIS A 47 10.47 12.05 1.58
CA HIS A 47 11.14 12.44 0.33
C HIS A 47 10.15 12.74 -0.80
N ALA A 48 8.84 12.65 -0.54
CA ALA A 48 7.80 12.94 -1.52
C ALA A 48 7.81 14.44 -1.88
N ARG A 49 7.64 14.70 -3.18
CA ARG A 49 7.46 16.05 -3.74
C ARG A 49 6.02 16.21 -4.22
N ALA A 50 5.64 17.43 -4.59
CA ALA A 50 4.35 17.66 -5.24
C ALA A 50 4.20 16.75 -6.47
N GLY A 51 3.10 15.99 -6.53
CA GLY A 51 2.84 15.02 -7.58
C GLY A 51 3.45 13.63 -7.39
N THR A 52 4.22 13.38 -6.33
CA THR A 52 4.69 12.02 -6.02
C THR A 52 3.52 11.11 -5.64
N VAL A 53 3.46 9.94 -6.28
CA VAL A 53 2.49 8.90 -5.92
C VAL A 53 3.08 7.97 -4.86
N LEU A 54 2.41 7.87 -3.71
CA LEU A 54 2.68 6.85 -2.71
C LEU A 54 1.46 5.93 -2.63
N ALA A 55 1.51 4.80 -3.34
CA ALA A 55 0.43 3.85 -3.40
C ALA A 55 0.56 2.79 -2.31
N ALA A 56 -0.39 2.76 -1.38
CA ALA A 56 -0.48 1.70 -0.37
C ALA A 56 -1.09 0.45 -1.00
N ASN A 57 -0.29 -0.62 -1.10
CA ASN A 57 -0.76 -1.90 -1.63
C ASN A 57 -1.32 -2.78 -0.51
N LEU A 58 -2.64 -2.95 -0.48
CA LEU A 58 -3.38 -3.67 0.55
C LEU A 58 -3.89 -5.00 0.00
N THR A 59 -3.53 -6.10 0.63
CA THR A 59 -4.12 -7.41 0.34
C THR A 59 -5.53 -7.46 0.93
N VAL A 60 -6.54 -7.66 0.09
CA VAL A 60 -7.95 -7.68 0.53
C VAL A 60 -8.58 -9.07 0.51
N VAL A 61 -7.88 -10.08 0.01
CA VAL A 61 -8.36 -11.47 0.00
C VAL A 61 -7.96 -12.16 1.30
N SER A 62 -8.94 -12.60 2.10
CA SER A 62 -8.69 -13.22 3.41
C SER A 62 -7.83 -14.48 3.28
N GLY A 63 -8.07 -15.30 2.25
CA GLY A 63 -7.30 -16.51 1.95
C GLY A 63 -5.83 -16.27 1.55
N LEU A 64 -5.45 -15.03 1.25
CA LEU A 64 -4.07 -14.62 0.95
C LEU A 64 -3.45 -13.81 2.10
N GLY A 65 -4.03 -13.89 3.31
CA GLY A 65 -3.59 -13.13 4.48
C GLY A 65 -4.08 -11.69 4.50
N GLY A 66 -5.05 -11.34 3.65
CA GLY A 66 -5.71 -10.04 3.64
C GLY A 66 -6.68 -9.84 4.80
N ARG A 67 -7.10 -8.59 5.00
CA ARG A 67 -8.03 -8.20 6.07
C ARG A 67 -9.11 -7.25 5.55
N PRO A 68 -10.03 -7.70 4.67
CA PRO A 68 -10.97 -6.81 3.99
C PRO A 68 -11.88 -6.03 4.95
N ALA A 69 -12.31 -6.64 6.06
CA ALA A 69 -13.09 -5.96 7.10
C ALA A 69 -12.35 -4.82 7.82
N ALA A 70 -11.02 -4.76 7.71
CA ALA A 70 -10.20 -3.68 8.28
C ALA A 70 -9.87 -2.57 7.27
N LEU A 71 -10.33 -2.69 6.02
CA LEU A 71 -9.89 -1.83 4.91
C LEU A 71 -10.00 -0.34 5.22
N ALA A 72 -11.14 0.12 5.73
CA ALA A 72 -11.36 1.54 6.02
C ALA A 72 -10.31 2.10 7.01
N ARG A 73 -10.04 1.34 8.07
CA ARG A 73 -9.04 1.71 9.09
C ARG A 73 -7.64 1.69 8.52
N ASP A 74 -7.29 0.66 7.76
CA ASP A 74 -5.94 0.49 7.22
C ASP A 74 -5.66 1.54 6.13
N ALA A 75 -6.66 1.91 5.33
CA ALA A 75 -6.61 3.03 4.39
C ALA A 75 -6.49 4.39 5.09
N ALA A 76 -7.25 4.65 6.16
CA ALA A 76 -7.10 5.86 6.95
C ALA A 76 -5.69 5.98 7.55
N ARG A 77 -5.15 4.86 8.06
CA ARG A 77 -3.77 4.79 8.56
C ARG A 77 -2.76 5.04 7.45
N ALA A 78 -2.92 4.41 6.28
CA ALA A 78 -2.06 4.64 5.12
C ALA A 78 -2.06 6.12 4.69
N ARG A 79 -3.24 6.75 4.63
CA ARG A 79 -3.38 8.18 4.34
C ARG A 79 -2.64 9.05 5.37
N SER A 80 -2.76 8.72 6.67
CA SER A 80 -2.03 9.44 7.73
C SER A 80 -0.50 9.31 7.64
N LEU A 81 -0.01 8.27 6.96
CA LEU A 81 1.41 8.00 6.73
C LEU A 81 1.90 8.50 5.36
N GLY A 82 1.07 9.23 4.63
CA GLY A 82 1.42 9.89 3.37
C GLY A 82 0.99 9.16 2.10
N ALA A 83 0.20 8.08 2.19
CA ALA A 83 -0.36 7.47 0.98
C ALA A 83 -1.28 8.45 0.25
N THR A 84 -1.07 8.57 -1.07
CA THR A 84 -1.90 9.35 -1.98
C THR A 84 -2.84 8.44 -2.79
N GLU A 85 -2.54 7.15 -2.86
CA GLU A 85 -3.33 6.16 -3.59
C GLU A 85 -3.47 4.86 -2.78
N LEU A 86 -4.53 4.11 -3.08
CA LEU A 86 -4.75 2.76 -2.57
C LEU A 86 -4.75 1.78 -3.75
N ARG A 87 -4.06 0.65 -3.59
CA ARG A 87 -4.14 -0.50 -4.52
C ARG A 87 -4.66 -1.71 -3.77
N LEU A 88 -5.80 -2.24 -4.23
CA LEU A 88 -6.43 -3.41 -3.62
C LEU A 88 -5.98 -4.66 -4.36
N TYR A 89 -5.15 -5.48 -3.72
CA TYR A 89 -4.55 -6.63 -4.38
C TYR A 89 -5.35 -7.92 -4.24
N HIS A 90 -5.41 -8.53 -5.43
CA HIS A 90 -6.12 -9.71 -5.86
C HIS A 90 -7.63 -9.69 -5.67
N ALA A 91 -8.28 -8.52 -5.80
CA ALA A 91 -9.75 -8.44 -5.75
C ALA A 91 -10.47 -9.43 -6.69
N GLY A 92 -9.88 -9.79 -7.84
CA GLY A 92 -10.44 -10.82 -8.74
C GLY A 92 -10.39 -12.27 -8.22
N LEU A 93 -9.69 -12.53 -7.11
CA LEU A 93 -9.67 -13.80 -6.39
C LEU A 93 -10.48 -13.75 -5.09
N ALA A 94 -11.11 -12.61 -4.79
CA ALA A 94 -11.88 -12.43 -3.57
C ALA A 94 -13.17 -13.27 -3.62
N SER A 95 -13.55 -13.82 -2.47
CA SER A 95 -14.90 -14.37 -2.30
C SER A 95 -15.94 -13.23 -2.27
N ASP A 96 -17.21 -13.56 -2.46
CA ASP A 96 -18.30 -12.57 -2.35
C ASP A 96 -18.28 -11.87 -0.98
N ALA A 97 -18.02 -12.62 0.10
CA ALA A 97 -17.89 -12.05 1.44
C ALA A 97 -16.72 -11.07 1.58
N ASP A 98 -15.57 -11.38 0.96
CA ASP A 98 -14.43 -10.45 0.93
C ASP A 98 -14.77 -9.19 0.12
N LEU A 99 -15.47 -9.32 -1.02
CA LEU A 99 -15.89 -8.19 -1.86
C LEU A 99 -16.92 -7.30 -1.15
N GLU A 100 -17.89 -7.88 -0.46
CA GLU A 100 -18.86 -7.13 0.36
C GLU A 100 -18.15 -6.33 1.45
N ALA A 101 -17.20 -6.94 2.16
CA ALA A 101 -16.41 -6.27 3.18
C ALA A 101 -15.54 -5.14 2.60
N VAL A 102 -14.95 -5.34 1.41
CA VAL A 102 -14.22 -4.29 0.68
C VAL A 102 -15.16 -3.15 0.29
N ALA A 103 -16.32 -3.44 -0.29
CA ALA A 103 -17.28 -2.43 -0.71
C ALA A 103 -17.77 -1.60 0.49
N ALA A 104 -18.10 -2.24 1.61
CA ALA A 104 -18.47 -1.57 2.84
C ALA A 104 -17.32 -0.70 3.38
N GLY A 105 -16.08 -1.20 3.34
CA GLY A 105 -14.91 -0.44 3.75
C GLY A 105 -14.66 0.81 2.88
N LEU A 106 -14.79 0.69 1.55
CA LEU A 106 -14.63 1.80 0.62
C LEU A 106 -15.72 2.85 0.75
N ALA A 107 -16.97 2.44 1.01
CA ALA A 107 -18.08 3.36 1.24
C ALA A 107 -17.92 4.22 2.50
N ALA A 108 -17.01 3.83 3.41
CA ALA A 108 -16.75 4.52 4.68
C ALA A 108 -15.50 5.42 4.67
N LEU A 109 -14.82 5.58 3.52
CA LEU A 109 -13.59 6.39 3.36
C LEU A 109 -13.86 7.87 3.05
#